data_AF-A0A1M6ZLE4-F1
#
_entry.id   AF-A0A1M6ZLE4-F1
#
_cell.length_a   1.000
_cell.length_b   1.000
_cell.length_c   1.000
_cell.angle_alpha   90.00
_cell.angle_beta   90.00
_cell.angle_gamma   90.00
#
_symmetry.space_group_name_H-M   'P 1'
#
loop_
_entity.id
_entity.type
_entity.pdbx_description
1 polymer ?
#
loop_
_entity_poly.entity_id
_entity_poly.type
_entity_poly.pdbx_seq_one_letter_code
_entity_poly.pdbx_strand_id
1 'polypeptide(L)'
;MEKINVLRLKKTLAYLESKQRELKRNHENDTRSIESMIKYLKKDMLEQFKLSHYDIYIKGEINNTEVFIQSVQSIIDSNSQ
;
A
#
# COMPACT_ATOMS: atom_id res chain seq x y z
N MET A 1 -6.90 -1.58 -15.24
CA MET A 1 -5.87 -2.54 -14.75
C MET A 1 -6.32 -3.98 -15.08
N GLU A 2 -5.42 -4.91 -15.42
CA GLU A 2 -5.83 -6.32 -15.64
C GLU A 2 -6.37 -6.97 -14.35
N LYS A 3 -7.37 -7.85 -14.45
CA LYS A 3 -8.00 -8.52 -13.29
C LYS A 3 -6.98 -9.23 -12.38
N ILE A 4 -5.98 -9.89 -12.96
CA ILE A 4 -4.91 -10.55 -12.18
C ILE A 4 -4.09 -9.55 -11.37
N ASN A 5 -3.83 -8.36 -11.92
CA ASN A 5 -3.11 -7.30 -11.25
C ASN A 5 -3.96 -6.67 -10.14
N VAL A 6 -5.28 -6.51 -10.35
CA VAL A 6 -6.20 -6.07 -9.29
C VAL A 6 -6.22 -7.06 -8.11
N LEU A 7 -6.29 -8.36 -8.38
CA LEU A 7 -6.27 -9.40 -7.34
C LEU A 7 -4.94 -9.42 -6.57
N ARG A 8 -3.81 -9.29 -7.28
CA ARG A 8 -2.49 -9.18 -6.65
C ARG A 8 -2.38 -7.92 -5.81
N LEU A 9 -2.84 -6.78 -6.33
CA LEU A 9 -2.84 -5.51 -5.61
C LEU A 9 -3.67 -5.58 -4.32
N LYS A 10 -4.87 -6.20 -4.36
CA LYS A 10 -5.70 -6.45 -3.16
C LYS A 10 -4.95 -7.26 -2.10
N LYS A 11 -4.24 -8.33 -2.50
CA LYS A 11 -3.45 -9.14 -1.56
C LYS A 11 -2.29 -8.34 -0.95
N THR A 12 -1.56 -7.59 -1.77
CA THR A 12 -0.45 -6.75 -1.28
C THR A 12 -0.96 -5.65 -0.35
N LEU A 13 -2.09 -5.01 -0.67
CA LEU A 13 -2.73 -4.01 0.18
C LEU A 13 -3.13 -4.59 1.55
N ALA A 14 -3.78 -5.75 1.56
CA ALA A 14 -4.17 -6.42 2.81
C ALA A 14 -2.94 -6.75 3.70
N TYR A 15 -1.81 -7.11 3.08
CA TYR A 15 -0.57 -7.34 3.80
C TYR A 15 0.04 -6.05 4.36
N LEU A 16 0.05 -4.97 3.57
CA LEU A 16 0.47 -3.64 4.02
C LEU A 16 -0.36 -3.16 5.22
N GLU A 17 -1.67 -3.30 5.16
CA GLU A 17 -2.57 -2.97 6.28
C GLU A 17 -2.27 -3.79 7.54
N SER A 18 -2.00 -5.09 7.37
CA SER A 18 -1.64 -5.97 8.48
C SER A 18 -0.37 -5.46 9.18
N LYS A 19 0.65 -5.09 8.41
CA LYS A 19 1.91 -4.52 8.94
C LYS A 19 1.72 -3.14 9.56
N GLN A 20 0.88 -2.29 8.98
CA GLN A 20 0.54 -1.00 9.60
C GLN A 20 -0.17 -1.20 10.95
N ARG A 21 -1.09 -2.16 11.06
CA ARG A 21 -1.76 -2.51 12.32
C ARG A 21 -0.77 -3.09 13.34
N GLU A 22 0.18 -3.91 12.90
CA GLU A 22 1.25 -4.46 13.74
C GLU A 22 2.14 -3.34 14.30
N LEU A 23 2.56 -2.40 13.45
CA LEU A 23 3.34 -1.24 13.84
C LEU A 23 2.62 -0.39 14.91
N LYS A 24 1.32 -0.11 14.70
CA LYS A 24 0.52 0.66 15.66
C LYS A 24 0.34 -0.03 17.03
N ARG A 25 0.42 -1.36 17.10
CA ARG A 25 0.25 -2.12 18.35
C ARG A 25 1.57 -2.28 19.11
N ASN A 26 2.70 -2.21 18.43
CA ASN A 26 4.01 -2.36 19.05
C ASN A 26 4.50 -1.02 19.62
N HIS A 27 4.24 -0.80 20.90
CA HIS A 27 4.77 0.36 21.65
C HIS A 27 6.13 0.07 22.33
N GLU A 28 6.54 -1.20 22.46
CA GLU A 28 7.67 -1.60 23.31
C GLU A 28 8.83 -2.30 22.58
N ASN A 29 8.66 -2.70 21.31
CA ASN A 29 9.65 -3.48 20.55
C ASN A 29 10.31 -2.67 19.44
N ASP A 30 11.47 -3.12 18.95
CA ASP A 30 12.15 -2.53 17.80
C ASP A 30 11.30 -2.68 16.52
N THR A 31 10.67 -1.57 16.10
CA THR A 31 9.76 -1.52 14.95
C THR A 31 10.48 -1.34 13.61
N ARG A 32 11.81 -1.14 13.60
CA ARG A 32 12.57 -0.78 12.37
C ARG A 32 12.35 -1.75 11.22
N SER A 33 12.21 -3.04 11.54
CA SER A 33 11.94 -4.11 10.56
C SER A 33 10.56 -3.96 9.92
N ILE A 34 9.53 -3.60 10.71
CA ILE A 34 8.16 -3.41 10.24
C ILE A 34 8.07 -2.13 9.41
N GLU A 35 8.70 -1.05 9.87
CA GLU A 35 8.75 0.22 9.13
C GLU A 35 9.46 0.06 7.78
N SER A 36 10.57 -0.68 7.75
CA SER A 36 11.29 -1.01 6.52
C SER A 36 10.44 -1.85 5.58
N MET A 37 9.69 -2.82 6.11
CA MET A 37 8.75 -3.63 5.32
C MET A 37 7.63 -2.78 4.72
N ILE A 38 7.01 -1.89 5.51
CA ILE A 38 5.97 -0.96 5.04
C ILE A 38 6.53 -0.05 3.94
N LYS A 39 7.73 0.50 4.12
CA LYS A 39 8.40 1.34 3.12
C LYS A 39 8.65 0.58 1.82
N TYR A 40 9.13 -0.65 1.91
CA TYR A 40 9.35 -1.52 0.76
C TYR A 40 8.04 -1.80 0.01
N LEU A 41 7.00 -2.25 0.74
CA LEU A 41 5.69 -2.57 0.16
C LEU A 41 5.08 -1.39 -0.60
N LYS A 42 5.12 -0.17 -0.03
CA LYS A 42 4.59 1.01 -0.73
C LYS A 42 5.31 1.31 -2.04
N LYS A 43 6.65 1.20 -2.05
CA LYS A 43 7.45 1.38 -3.27
C LYS A 43 7.15 0.30 -4.31
N ASP A 44 7.14 -0.95 -3.86
CA ASP A 44 6.86 -2.10 -4.72
C ASP A 44 5.46 -1.98 -5.36
N MET A 45 4.46 -1.56 -4.60
CA MET A 45 3.11 -1.32 -5.10
C MET A 45 3.06 -0.22 -6.16
N LEU A 46 3.75 0.90 -5.94
CA LEU A 46 3.84 2.00 -6.93
C LEU A 46 4.42 1.51 -8.26
N GLU A 47 5.51 0.76 -8.19
CA GLU A 47 6.27 0.32 -9.36
C GLU A 47 5.58 -0.83 -10.10
N GLN A 48 5.22 -1.92 -9.40
CA GLN A 48 4.64 -3.11 -10.03
C GLN A 48 3.27 -2.84 -10.65
N PHE A 49 2.43 -2.04 -9.98
CA PHE A 49 1.06 -1.78 -10.43
C PHE A 49 0.92 -0.44 -11.16
N LYS A 50 2.03 0.30 -11.34
CA LYS A 50 2.07 1.61 -12.00
C LYS A 50 1.00 2.56 -11.46
N LEU A 51 0.84 2.62 -10.14
CA LEU A 51 -0.26 3.31 -9.49
C LEU A 51 -0.30 4.81 -9.84
N SER A 52 0.85 5.41 -10.14
CA SER A 52 0.94 6.79 -10.61
C SER A 52 0.26 7.08 -11.94
N HIS A 53 -0.13 6.06 -12.71
CA HIS A 53 -0.96 6.23 -13.90
C HIS A 53 -2.45 6.39 -13.58
N TYR A 54 -2.87 5.97 -12.39
CA TYR A 54 -4.27 6.03 -11.95
C TYR A 54 -4.51 7.21 -11.02
N ASP A 55 -3.50 7.55 -10.21
CA ASP A 55 -3.52 8.72 -9.34
C ASP A 55 -2.13 9.38 -9.34
N ILE A 56 -2.06 10.63 -9.81
CA ILE A 56 -0.80 11.36 -9.91
C ILE A 56 -0.25 11.78 -8.53
N TYR A 57 -1.10 11.88 -7.51
CA TYR A 57 -0.75 12.35 -6.17
C TYR A 57 -0.22 11.23 -5.28
N ILE A 58 -0.49 9.96 -5.62
CA ILE A 58 -0.14 8.80 -4.81
C ILE A 58 1.36 8.67 -4.48
N LYS A 59 2.24 9.23 -5.33
CA LYS A 59 3.68 9.30 -5.04
C LYS A 59 3.99 10.16 -3.81
N GLY A 60 3.27 11.25 -3.62
CA GLY A 60 3.42 12.14 -2.46
C GLY A 60 2.87 11.53 -1.17
N GLU A 61 1.90 10.64 -1.30
CA GLU A 61 1.24 9.97 -0.18
C GLU A 61 2.09 8.87 0.45
N ILE A 62 3.21 8.47 -0.17
CA ILE A 62 4.11 7.45 0.38
C ILE A 62 4.60 7.77 1.80
N ASN A 63 4.60 9.04 2.20
CA ASN A 63 4.99 9.49 3.53
C ASN A 63 3.93 9.20 4.60
N ASN A 64 2.65 9.10 4.21
CA ASN A 64 1.56 8.76 5.10
C ASN A 64 0.93 7.43 4.67
N THR A 65 1.26 6.36 5.40
CA THR A 65 0.80 5.01 5.05
C THR A 65 -0.72 4.89 5.02
N GLU A 66 -1.47 5.62 5.86
CA GLU A 66 -2.93 5.53 5.90
C GLU A 66 -3.56 6.15 4.66
N VAL A 67 -3.10 7.35 4.28
CA VAL A 67 -3.54 8.02 3.06
C VAL A 67 -3.21 7.16 1.85
N PHE A 68 -1.98 6.64 1.79
CA PHE A 68 -1.57 5.74 0.71
C PHE A 68 -2.49 4.50 0.60
N ILE A 69 -2.84 3.86 1.72
CA ILE A 69 -3.77 2.71 1.73
C ILE A 69 -5.12 3.10 1.15
N GLN A 70 -5.68 4.26 1.54
CA GLN A 70 -6.97 4.73 1.04
C GLN A 70 -6.95 5.02 -0.46
N SER A 71 -5.88 5.62 -0.97
CA SER A 71 -5.74 5.91 -2.40
C SER A 71 -5.58 4.64 -3.22
N VAL A 72 -4.79 3.66 -2.75
CA VAL A 72 -4.71 2.35 -3.41
C VAL A 72 -6.08 1.66 -3.43
N GLN A 73 -6.82 1.68 -2.31
CA GLN A 73 -8.15 1.10 -2.24
C GLN A 73 -9.10 1.75 -3.27
N SER A 74 -9.06 3.07 -3.38
CA SER A 74 -9.85 3.83 -4.36
C SER A 74 -9.51 3.46 -5.82
N ILE A 75 -8.22 3.27 -6.13
CA ILE A 75 -7.77 2.78 -7.45
C ILE A 75 -8.32 1.38 -7.73
N ILE A 76 -8.23 0.48 -6.74
CA ILE A 76 -8.74 -0.90 -6.85
C ILE A 76 -10.24 -0.88 -7.14
N ASP A 77 -11.01 -0.11 -6.39
CA ASP A 77 -12.47 -0.06 -6.51
C ASP A 77 -12.89 0.50 -7.88
N SER A 78 -12.21 1.55 -8.34
CA SER A 78 -12.42 2.15 -9.67
C SER A 78 -12.06 1.22 -10.84
N ASN A 79 -11.22 0.21 -10.60
CA ASN A 79 -10.78 -0.76 -11.61
C ASN A 79 -11.39 -2.16 -11.41
N SER A 80 -12.27 -2.33 -10.42
CA SER A 80 -12.98 -3.59 -10.13
C SER A 80 -14.41 -3.62 -10.68
N GLN A 81 -14.91 -2.49 -11.22
CA GLN A 81 -16.16 -2.42 -12.00
C GLN A 81 -15.96 -2.99 -13.39
#